data_AF-A0A9X8DVQ4-F1
#
_entry.id   AF-A0A9X8DVQ4-F1
#
_cell.length_a   1.000
_cell.length_b   1.000
_cell.length_c   1.000
_cell.angle_alpha   90.00
_cell.angle_beta   90.00
_cell.angle_gamma   90.00
#
_symmetry.space_group_name_H-M   'P 1'
#
loop_
_entity.id
_entity.type
_entity.pdbx_description
1 polymer ?
#
loop_
_entity_poly.entity_id
_entity_poly.type
_entity_poly.pdbx_seq_one_letter_code
_entity_poly.pdbx_strand_id
1 'polypeptide(L)'
;MTELLRKASEDWPSFVPKLEAPCTIAKMEEFKEQMELKMSDTPKTKKSKKIKCTPNPTPANVPTASKPPLSMSTSSTSTPSDPTPKKSVWDRVQKLASQRIPLSEISAFPAVRSLTNVDNFECIRPLRADQVALHSDNLVKNGYLIHMKVVLCTPGPSGFKYGIIDGQHRIQALKDLVKDPSRPRGSALSSLSESGVPEIPAYVLEDATPQDVVELSLHYNAMYRHGTSGTPYYWMNMCVKSFDWSGFQSTRLYNSIRWGSSFGVQESPAESCLAKLREFNVDTSPMESTGEKFKKTFRMAARLKFLGLDQDLEGKLTDPFNKKDTANFKTWQHCLEVLCI
;
A
#
# COMPACT_ATOMS: atom_id res chain seq x y z
N MET A 1 44.52 4.03 23.14
CA MET A 1 43.28 3.55 23.79
C MET A 1 43.21 4.26 25.13
N THR A 2 42.73 5.49 25.11
CA THR A 2 43.15 6.53 26.08
C THR A 2 41.99 6.92 26.96
N GLU A 3 42.12 6.67 28.26
CA GLU A 3 41.51 7.26 29.47
C GLU A 3 40.01 7.65 29.48
N LEU A 4 39.46 8.20 28.39
CA LEU A 4 38.04 8.52 28.18
C LEU A 4 37.13 7.29 28.14
N LEU A 5 37.59 6.16 27.56
CA LEU A 5 36.82 4.90 27.55
C LEU A 5 36.81 4.20 28.92
N ARG A 6 37.84 4.42 29.75
CA ARG A 6 37.94 3.85 31.11
C ARG A 6 37.13 4.66 32.13
N LYS A 7 37.13 5.99 32.03
CA LYS A 7 36.23 6.85 32.80
C LYS A 7 34.75 6.63 32.47
N ALA A 8 34.41 6.32 31.22
CA ALA A 8 33.03 6.04 30.82
C ALA A 8 32.46 4.71 31.38
N SER A 9 33.31 3.78 31.80
CA SER A 9 32.87 2.51 32.42
C SER A 9 32.84 2.55 33.97
N GLU A 10 33.59 3.45 34.60
CA GLU A 10 33.76 3.49 36.06
C GLU A 10 32.76 4.46 36.76
N ASP A 11 32.28 5.51 36.07
CA ASP A 11 31.28 6.46 36.59
C ASP A 11 29.85 6.12 36.16
N TRP A 12 29.42 4.85 36.26
CA TRP A 12 28.03 4.44 36.00
C TRP A 12 27.23 4.37 37.31
N PRO A 13 26.68 5.47 37.85
CA PRO A 13 25.62 5.39 38.84
C PRO A 13 24.37 4.91 38.11
N SER A 14 24.02 3.64 38.31
CA SER A 14 22.65 3.11 38.15
C SER A 14 21.80 3.83 37.10
N PHE A 15 22.17 3.75 35.82
CA PHE A 15 21.28 4.24 34.76
C PHE A 15 20.12 3.25 34.64
N VAL A 16 19.01 3.58 35.30
CA VAL A 16 17.75 2.88 35.15
C VAL A 16 17.24 3.16 33.73
N PRO A 17 17.11 2.16 32.86
CA PRO A 17 16.53 2.35 31.53
C PRO A 17 15.08 2.81 31.68
N LYS A 18 14.78 4.09 31.41
CA LYS A 18 13.40 4.49 31.15
C LYS A 18 13.08 4.10 29.71
N LEU A 19 12.74 2.84 29.49
CA LEU A 19 11.97 2.31 28.36
C LEU A 19 11.87 0.79 28.57
N GLU A 20 11.41 0.38 29.76
CA GLU A 20 10.84 -0.95 29.92
C GLU A 20 9.38 -0.92 29.47
N ALA A 21 8.90 -2.05 28.98
CA ALA A 21 7.75 -2.26 28.11
C ALA A 21 6.36 -1.66 28.50
N PRO A 22 6.07 -1.14 29.71
CA PRO A 22 4.80 -0.46 29.98
C PRO A 22 4.62 0.91 29.29
N CYS A 23 5.70 1.65 29.00
CA CYS A 23 5.59 2.99 28.42
C CYS A 23 5.15 2.97 26.95
N THR A 24 5.44 1.90 26.20
CA THR A 24 5.01 1.79 24.80
C THR A 24 3.50 1.57 24.74
N ILE A 25 2.94 0.75 25.62
CA ILE A 25 1.48 0.56 25.72
C ILE A 25 0.80 1.85 26.18
N ALA A 26 1.32 2.53 27.20
CA ALA A 26 0.79 3.82 27.64
C ALA A 26 0.88 4.90 26.55
N LYS A 27 1.98 4.95 25.77
CA LYS A 27 2.12 5.86 24.61
C LYS A 27 1.26 5.43 23.43
N MET A 28 0.94 4.14 23.28
CA MET A 28 -0.02 3.63 22.30
C MET A 28 -1.44 4.04 22.66
N GLU A 29 -1.83 3.92 23.94
CA GLU A 29 -3.12 4.40 24.43
C GLU A 29 -3.19 5.93 24.35
N GLU A 30 -2.13 6.66 24.71
CA GLU A 30 -2.06 8.12 24.54
C GLU A 30 -2.12 8.52 23.05
N PHE A 31 -1.44 7.80 22.16
CA PHE A 31 -1.53 8.04 20.72
C PHE A 31 -2.93 7.74 20.18
N LYS A 32 -3.56 6.63 20.62
CA LYS A 32 -4.94 6.29 20.28
C LYS A 32 -5.90 7.36 20.80
N GLU A 33 -5.79 7.78 22.05
CA GLU A 33 -6.59 8.85 22.67
C GLU A 33 -6.37 10.20 21.98
N GLN A 34 -5.12 10.58 21.66
CA GLN A 34 -4.83 11.81 20.94
C GLN A 34 -5.35 11.78 19.50
N MET A 35 -5.30 10.62 18.85
CA MET A 35 -5.96 10.40 17.58
C MET A 35 -7.47 10.55 17.77
N GLU A 36 -8.09 9.84 18.71
CA GLU A 36 -9.53 9.88 19.00
C GLU A 36 -10.05 11.27 19.39
N LEU A 37 -9.29 12.05 20.16
CA LEU A 37 -9.60 13.42 20.56
C LEU A 37 -9.48 14.40 19.39
N LYS A 38 -8.40 14.30 18.59
CA LYS A 38 -8.29 15.04 17.33
C LYS A 38 -9.33 14.57 16.30
N MET A 39 -9.86 13.36 16.47
CA MET A 39 -10.94 12.80 15.68
C MET A 39 -12.33 13.32 16.10
N SER A 40 -12.55 13.77 17.34
CA SER A 40 -13.83 14.33 17.81
C SER A 40 -13.99 15.83 17.54
N ASP A 41 -12.90 16.60 17.49
CA ASP A 41 -12.94 18.07 17.53
C ASP A 41 -13.01 18.78 16.17
N THR A 42 -13.35 18.09 15.08
CA THR A 42 -13.53 18.76 13.77
C THR A 42 -15.02 18.98 13.45
N PRO A 43 -15.48 20.23 13.25
CA PRO A 43 -16.89 20.50 12.96
C PRO A 43 -17.37 19.87 11.65
N LYS A 44 -18.64 19.45 11.65
CA LYS A 44 -19.38 19.05 10.44
C LYS A 44 -19.45 20.20 9.45
N THR A 45 -18.55 20.25 8.45
CA THR A 45 -18.75 21.10 7.27
C THR A 45 -19.28 20.29 6.08
N LYS A 46 -20.41 20.76 5.58
CA LYS A 46 -21.34 20.14 4.62
C LYS A 46 -20.80 20.09 3.17
N LYS A 47 -21.42 19.16 2.43
CA LYS A 47 -21.59 19.02 0.97
C LYS A 47 -20.44 18.35 0.20
N SER A 48 -20.57 17.02 0.11
CA SER A 48 -20.17 16.23 -1.05
C SER A 48 -20.64 16.92 -2.35
N LYS A 49 -19.71 17.48 -3.12
CA LYS A 49 -19.98 17.86 -4.50
C LYS A 49 -20.23 16.57 -5.28
N LYS A 50 -21.45 16.41 -5.77
CA LYS A 50 -21.88 15.37 -6.70
C LYS A 50 -21.09 15.57 -8.01
N ILE A 51 -19.99 14.85 -8.21
CA ILE A 51 -19.25 14.88 -9.48
C ILE A 51 -19.89 13.85 -10.40
N LYS A 52 -20.60 14.37 -11.40
CA LYS A 52 -21.20 13.63 -12.50
C LYS A 52 -20.05 13.13 -13.39
N CYS A 53 -19.83 11.83 -13.46
CA CYS A 53 -18.97 11.23 -14.48
C CYS A 53 -19.64 11.42 -15.84
N THR A 54 -19.18 12.39 -16.62
CA THR A 54 -19.41 12.42 -18.06
C THR A 54 -18.16 11.87 -18.77
N PRO A 55 -18.32 10.92 -19.71
CA PRO A 55 -17.22 10.44 -20.53
C PRO A 55 -16.79 11.55 -21.49
N ASN A 56 -15.49 11.86 -21.54
CA ASN A 56 -14.96 12.72 -22.59
C ASN A 56 -14.71 11.92 -23.88
N PRO A 57 -14.88 12.56 -25.04
CA PRO A 57 -15.09 11.90 -26.32
C PRO A 57 -13.79 11.46 -27.01
N THR A 58 -13.94 10.43 -27.84
CA THR A 58 -13.00 9.92 -28.85
C THR A 58 -12.38 11.05 -29.69
N PRO A 59 -11.06 11.05 -29.94
CA PRO A 59 -10.49 11.98 -30.91
C PRO A 59 -10.84 11.54 -32.34
N ALA A 60 -11.38 12.48 -33.10
CA ALA A 60 -11.74 12.34 -34.49
C ALA A 60 -10.50 12.26 -35.39
N ASN A 61 -10.72 11.63 -36.53
CA ASN A 61 -9.80 11.23 -37.58
C ASN A 61 -9.49 12.41 -38.57
N VAL A 62 -8.32 12.34 -39.24
CA VAL A 62 -8.01 12.82 -40.64
C VAL A 62 -7.44 14.26 -40.82
N PRO A 63 -6.58 14.60 -41.83
CA PRO A 63 -5.81 13.79 -42.81
C PRO A 63 -4.28 14.07 -42.91
N THR A 64 -3.66 13.14 -43.64
CA THR A 64 -2.36 13.08 -44.33
C THR A 64 -1.98 14.28 -45.22
N ALA A 65 -0.68 14.63 -45.25
CA ALA A 65 0.01 15.20 -46.42
C ALA A 65 1.52 14.84 -46.38
N SER A 66 2.12 14.73 -47.57
CA SER A 66 3.25 13.86 -47.90
C SER A 66 4.56 14.62 -48.24
N LYS A 67 5.71 14.16 -47.69
CA LYS A 67 7.07 13.94 -48.29
C LYS A 67 7.85 15.09 -49.05
N PRO A 68 9.17 14.96 -49.33
CA PRO A 68 10.39 14.54 -48.58
C PRO A 68 11.62 15.49 -48.86
N PRO A 69 12.91 15.07 -48.88
CA PRO A 69 13.87 14.85 -47.77
C PRO A 69 15.16 15.72 -47.88
N LEU A 70 16.03 15.72 -46.86
CA LEU A 70 17.46 16.03 -47.04
C LEU A 70 18.31 15.16 -46.11
N SER A 71 19.27 14.46 -46.72
CA SER A 71 20.25 13.56 -46.12
C SER A 71 21.42 14.32 -45.49
N MET A 72 22.05 13.74 -44.46
CA MET A 72 23.51 13.56 -44.40
C MET A 72 23.88 12.47 -43.37
N SER A 73 24.85 11.66 -43.77
CA SER A 73 25.42 10.48 -43.09
C SER A 73 26.26 10.83 -41.86
N THR A 74 26.38 9.93 -40.87
CA THR A 74 27.65 9.25 -40.49
C THR A 74 27.54 8.41 -39.20
N SER A 75 28.41 7.39 -39.16
CA SER A 75 28.94 6.62 -38.02
C SER A 75 28.02 5.65 -37.26
N SER A 76 28.11 4.39 -37.68
CA SER A 76 27.84 3.19 -36.90
C SER A 76 28.70 3.14 -35.63
N THR A 77 28.06 3.26 -34.48
CA THR A 77 28.61 2.83 -33.19
C THR A 77 27.62 1.82 -32.63
N SER A 78 28.09 0.58 -32.44
CA SER A 78 27.32 -0.50 -31.82
C SER A 78 26.88 -0.08 -30.42
N THR A 79 25.61 0.27 -30.29
CA THR A 79 24.95 0.54 -29.00
C THR A 79 24.80 -0.78 -28.27
N PRO A 80 25.10 -0.85 -26.96
CA PRO A 80 24.73 -2.02 -26.17
C PRO A 80 23.22 -2.17 -26.30
N SER A 81 22.78 -3.37 -26.66
CA SER A 81 21.36 -3.71 -26.76
C SER A 81 20.61 -3.16 -25.54
N ASP A 82 19.75 -2.17 -25.79
CA ASP A 82 18.76 -1.74 -24.80
C ASP A 82 18.11 -2.99 -24.21
N PRO A 83 17.97 -3.10 -22.88
CA PRO A 83 17.22 -4.20 -22.30
C PRO A 83 15.82 -4.13 -22.90
N THR A 84 15.47 -5.14 -23.68
CA THR A 84 14.15 -5.26 -24.28
C THR A 84 13.14 -5.06 -23.15
N PRO A 85 12.21 -4.07 -23.25
CA PRO A 85 11.31 -3.78 -22.15
C PRO A 85 10.58 -5.07 -21.79
N LYS A 86 10.76 -5.57 -20.57
CA LYS A 86 9.94 -6.66 -20.06
C LYS A 86 8.49 -6.24 -20.33
N LYS A 87 7.74 -7.03 -21.10
CA LYS A 87 6.29 -6.82 -21.27
C LYS A 87 5.72 -6.70 -19.86
N SER A 88 5.18 -5.54 -19.51
CA SER A 88 4.68 -5.31 -18.16
C SER A 88 3.60 -6.36 -17.89
N VAL A 89 3.58 -6.94 -16.68
CA VAL A 89 2.51 -7.86 -16.25
C VAL A 89 1.12 -7.22 -16.44
N TRP A 90 1.06 -5.89 -16.41
CA TRP A 90 -0.11 -5.09 -16.74
C TRP A 90 -0.67 -5.35 -18.15
N ASP A 91 0.20 -5.43 -19.16
CA ASP A 91 -0.21 -5.68 -20.56
C ASP A 91 -0.81 -7.07 -20.74
N ARG A 92 -0.41 -8.03 -19.89
CA ARG A 92 -1.00 -9.37 -19.86
C ARG A 92 -2.44 -9.28 -19.38
N VAL A 93 -2.70 -8.56 -18.28
CA VAL A 93 -4.03 -8.43 -17.69
C VAL A 93 -5.00 -7.69 -18.61
N GLN A 94 -4.56 -6.63 -19.29
CA GLN A 94 -5.42 -5.83 -20.18
C GLN A 94 -6.00 -6.61 -21.36
N LYS A 95 -5.34 -7.69 -21.78
CA LYS A 95 -5.75 -8.52 -22.92
C LYS A 95 -6.65 -9.68 -22.51
N LEU A 96 -6.87 -9.89 -21.21
CA LEU A 96 -7.66 -11.01 -20.73
C LEU A 96 -9.14 -10.82 -21.03
N ALA A 97 -9.78 -11.90 -21.44
CA ALA A 97 -11.23 -11.98 -21.47
C ALA A 97 -11.77 -12.12 -20.04
N SER A 98 -12.93 -11.51 -19.78
CA SER A 98 -13.61 -11.69 -18.51
C SER A 98 -14.19 -13.09 -18.42
N GLN A 99 -14.02 -13.72 -17.27
CA GLN A 99 -14.59 -15.02 -16.93
C GLN A 99 -15.55 -14.87 -15.75
N ARG A 100 -16.47 -15.84 -15.58
CA ARG A 100 -17.34 -15.96 -14.41
C ARG A 100 -16.73 -17.01 -13.49
N ILE A 101 -16.34 -16.62 -12.27
CA ILE A 101 -15.63 -17.51 -11.34
C ILE A 101 -16.48 -17.75 -10.08
N PRO A 102 -16.73 -19.01 -9.68
CA PRO A 102 -17.46 -19.32 -8.47
C PRO A 102 -16.79 -18.72 -7.23
N LEU A 103 -17.57 -18.03 -6.39
CA LEU A 103 -17.05 -17.38 -5.18
C LEU A 103 -16.37 -18.36 -4.21
N SER A 104 -16.77 -19.63 -4.21
CA SER A 104 -16.20 -20.70 -3.40
C SER A 104 -14.76 -21.05 -3.76
N GLU A 105 -14.30 -20.75 -4.97
CA GLU A 105 -12.97 -21.12 -5.47
C GLU A 105 -11.91 -20.05 -5.24
N ILE A 106 -12.31 -18.87 -4.76
CA ILE A 106 -11.47 -17.68 -4.65
C ILE A 106 -11.04 -17.49 -3.20
N SER A 107 -9.78 -17.14 -2.92
CA SER A 107 -9.36 -16.66 -1.60
C SER A 107 -8.28 -15.58 -1.65
N ALA A 108 -8.18 -14.81 -0.57
CA ALA A 108 -7.17 -13.75 -0.44
C ALA A 108 -5.82 -14.35 -0.01
N PHE A 109 -4.72 -13.78 -0.53
CA PHE A 109 -3.40 -14.05 0.02
C PHE A 109 -3.20 -13.30 1.34
N PRO A 110 -2.25 -13.75 2.18
CA PRO A 110 -1.79 -12.94 3.31
C PRO A 110 -1.24 -11.59 2.84
N ALA A 111 -1.27 -10.61 3.74
CA ALA A 111 -0.71 -9.29 3.47
C ALA A 111 0.82 -9.33 3.49
N VAL A 112 1.43 -8.74 2.48
CA VAL A 112 2.89 -8.59 2.37
C VAL A 112 3.42 -7.81 3.55
N ARG A 113 4.47 -8.35 4.18
CA ARG A 113 5.16 -7.69 5.29
C ARG A 113 6.40 -6.94 4.82
N SER A 114 7.05 -7.44 3.78
CA SER A 114 8.23 -6.84 3.18
C SER A 114 8.23 -7.07 1.67
N LEU A 115 8.70 -6.07 0.93
CA LEU A 115 9.01 -6.17 -0.50
C LEU A 115 10.47 -6.60 -0.73
N THR A 116 11.24 -6.82 0.34
CA THR A 116 12.56 -7.45 0.26
C THR A 116 12.37 -8.96 0.11
N ASN A 117 12.80 -9.53 -1.02
CA ASN A 117 12.71 -10.96 -1.34
C ASN A 117 11.25 -11.50 -1.38
N VAL A 118 10.54 -11.19 -2.47
CA VAL A 118 9.16 -11.62 -2.70
C VAL A 118 9.15 -13.06 -3.21
N ASP A 119 9.17 -14.01 -2.28
CA ASP A 119 9.21 -15.45 -2.59
C ASP A 119 7.83 -16.12 -2.49
N ASN A 120 6.84 -15.44 -1.90
CA ASN A 120 5.50 -15.97 -1.64
C ASN A 120 4.41 -15.10 -2.28
N PHE A 121 3.28 -15.72 -2.64
CA PHE A 121 2.10 -14.99 -3.07
C PHE A 121 1.49 -14.21 -1.91
N GLU A 122 1.56 -12.89 -1.99
CA GLU A 122 1.08 -11.96 -0.96
C GLU A 122 0.37 -10.76 -1.58
N CYS A 123 -0.68 -10.27 -0.93
CA CYS A 123 -1.37 -9.04 -1.31
C CYS A 123 -0.70 -7.83 -0.67
N ILE A 124 -0.70 -6.67 -1.34
CA ILE A 124 -0.09 -5.45 -0.77
C ILE A 124 -0.74 -4.98 0.52
N ARG A 125 -2.07 -5.12 0.64
CA ARG A 125 -2.85 -4.59 1.76
C ARG A 125 -3.46 -5.72 2.58
N PRO A 126 -3.59 -5.56 3.91
CA PRO A 126 -4.42 -6.44 4.71
C PRO A 126 -5.89 -6.23 4.40
N LEU A 127 -6.68 -7.27 4.70
CA LEU A 127 -8.13 -7.21 4.67
C LEU A 127 -8.62 -6.45 5.91
N ARG A 128 -9.18 -5.26 5.69
CA ARG A 128 -9.68 -4.41 6.78
C ARG A 128 -11.18 -4.58 6.98
N ALA A 129 -11.60 -4.78 8.23
CA ALA A 129 -13.01 -4.99 8.58
C ALA A 129 -13.91 -3.81 8.22
N ASP A 130 -13.44 -2.58 8.40
CA ASP A 130 -14.19 -1.36 8.06
C ASP A 130 -14.43 -1.21 6.55
N GLN A 131 -13.44 -1.57 5.73
CA GLN A 131 -13.57 -1.60 4.28
C GLN A 131 -14.48 -2.74 3.82
N VAL A 132 -14.41 -3.91 4.45
CA VAL A 132 -15.36 -5.02 4.19
C VAL A 132 -16.79 -4.59 4.50
N ALA A 133 -17.03 -3.94 5.64
CA ALA A 133 -18.35 -3.42 6.00
C ALA A 133 -18.85 -2.37 4.98
N LEU A 134 -18.00 -1.41 4.61
CA LEU A 134 -18.32 -0.41 3.58
C LEU A 134 -18.68 -1.05 2.24
N HIS A 135 -17.93 -2.05 1.80
CA HIS A 135 -18.23 -2.78 0.57
C HIS A 135 -19.51 -3.60 0.70
N SER A 136 -19.73 -4.23 1.85
CA SER A 136 -20.96 -4.97 2.14
C SER A 136 -22.20 -4.06 2.01
N ASP A 137 -22.20 -2.89 2.64
CA ASP A 137 -23.32 -1.96 2.59
C ASP A 137 -23.59 -1.48 1.15
N ASN A 138 -22.52 -1.19 0.41
CA ASN A 138 -22.63 -0.79 -0.99
C ASN A 138 -23.19 -1.91 -1.89
N LEU A 139 -22.78 -3.16 -1.65
CA LEU A 139 -23.27 -4.32 -2.39
C LEU A 139 -24.75 -4.59 -2.11
N VAL A 140 -25.17 -4.50 -0.84
CA VAL A 140 -26.59 -4.66 -0.46
C VAL A 140 -27.44 -3.60 -1.13
N LYS A 141 -26.98 -2.34 -1.12
CA LYS A 141 -27.72 -1.20 -1.66
C LYS A 141 -27.77 -1.15 -3.19
N ASN A 142 -26.64 -1.42 -3.85
CA ASN A 142 -26.48 -1.15 -5.29
C ASN A 142 -26.29 -2.42 -6.13
N GLY A 143 -26.19 -3.60 -5.50
CA GLY A 143 -25.81 -4.82 -6.17
C GLY A 143 -24.33 -4.86 -6.56
N TYR A 144 -23.93 -5.93 -7.25
CA TYR A 144 -22.60 -6.02 -7.82
C TYR A 144 -22.54 -5.28 -9.16
N LEU A 145 -21.61 -4.32 -9.28
CA LEU A 145 -21.37 -3.62 -10.53
C LEU A 145 -20.54 -4.49 -11.49
N ILE A 146 -21.19 -5.10 -12.49
CA ILE A 146 -20.57 -6.07 -13.41
C ILE A 146 -19.33 -5.53 -14.17
N HIS A 147 -19.25 -4.21 -14.38
CA HIS A 147 -18.10 -3.57 -15.01
C HIS A 147 -16.89 -3.48 -14.08
N MET A 148 -17.09 -3.54 -12.75
CA MET A 148 -16.01 -3.59 -11.77
C MET A 148 -15.53 -5.02 -11.58
N LYS A 149 -14.82 -5.54 -12.58
CA LYS A 149 -14.22 -6.88 -12.50
C LYS A 149 -13.18 -6.94 -11.38
N VAL A 150 -12.96 -8.13 -10.84
CA VAL A 150 -11.83 -8.40 -9.95
C VAL A 150 -10.67 -8.97 -10.76
N VAL A 151 -9.46 -8.93 -10.19
CA VAL A 151 -8.29 -9.58 -10.80
C VAL A 151 -7.84 -10.71 -9.89
N LEU A 152 -7.74 -11.89 -10.48
CA LEU A 152 -7.37 -13.12 -9.82
C LEU A 152 -6.11 -13.71 -10.48
N CYS A 153 -5.46 -14.65 -9.81
CA CYS A 153 -4.41 -15.46 -10.40
C CYS A 153 -4.53 -16.93 -10.04
N THR A 154 -3.79 -17.75 -10.77
CA THR A 154 -3.48 -19.15 -10.43
C THR A 154 -1.96 -19.33 -10.28
N PRO A 155 -1.49 -20.10 -9.29
CA PRO A 155 -2.28 -20.79 -8.27
C PRO A 155 -2.88 -19.83 -7.21
N GLY A 156 -3.98 -20.26 -6.59
CA GLY A 156 -4.53 -19.61 -5.41
C GLY A 156 -3.87 -20.06 -4.10
N PRO A 157 -4.29 -19.47 -2.96
CA PRO A 157 -3.90 -19.95 -1.63
C PRO A 157 -4.29 -21.42 -1.40
N SER A 158 -3.64 -22.08 -0.45
CA SER A 158 -3.93 -23.47 -0.09
C SER A 158 -5.45 -23.71 0.10
N GLY A 159 -5.97 -24.72 -0.60
CA GLY A 159 -7.40 -25.07 -0.60
C GLY A 159 -8.28 -24.28 -1.59
N PHE A 160 -7.71 -23.34 -2.35
CA PHE A 160 -8.44 -22.52 -3.32
C PHE A 160 -7.73 -22.52 -4.68
N LYS A 161 -8.53 -22.52 -5.76
CA LYS A 161 -7.99 -22.49 -7.13
C LYS A 161 -7.45 -21.12 -7.49
N TYR A 162 -8.11 -20.06 -7.03
CA TYR A 162 -7.81 -18.68 -7.41
C TYR A 162 -7.40 -17.82 -6.22
N GLY A 163 -6.34 -17.04 -6.43
CA GLY A 163 -5.88 -16.01 -5.50
C GLY A 163 -6.29 -14.61 -5.93
N ILE A 164 -6.63 -13.74 -4.99
CA ILE A 164 -7.05 -12.37 -5.29
C ILE A 164 -5.82 -11.46 -5.45
N ILE A 165 -5.70 -10.79 -6.59
CA ILE A 165 -4.75 -9.68 -6.80
C ILE A 165 -5.45 -8.34 -6.48
N ASP A 166 -6.64 -8.12 -7.03
CA ASP A 166 -7.46 -6.93 -6.77
C ASP A 166 -8.90 -7.31 -6.40
N GLY A 167 -9.49 -6.54 -5.48
CA GLY A 167 -10.88 -6.70 -5.06
C GLY A 167 -11.07 -7.45 -3.74
N GLN A 168 -10.02 -7.65 -2.95
CA GLN A 168 -10.03 -8.44 -1.70
C GLN A 168 -11.20 -8.10 -0.76
N HIS A 169 -11.46 -6.82 -0.50
CA HIS A 169 -12.52 -6.38 0.41
C HIS A 169 -13.92 -6.64 -0.17
N ARG A 170 -14.08 -6.50 -1.49
CA ARG A 170 -15.35 -6.78 -2.18
C ARG A 170 -15.68 -8.26 -2.16
N ILE A 171 -14.69 -9.11 -2.45
CA ILE A 171 -14.84 -10.56 -2.42
C ILE A 171 -15.17 -11.02 -0.99
N GLN A 172 -14.46 -10.51 0.02
CA GLN A 172 -14.75 -10.87 1.41
C GLN A 172 -16.17 -10.44 1.80
N ALA A 173 -16.59 -9.22 1.46
CA ALA A 173 -17.94 -8.75 1.74
C ALA A 173 -19.02 -9.66 1.13
N LEU A 174 -18.81 -10.14 -0.11
CA LEU A 174 -19.71 -11.10 -0.74
C LEU A 174 -19.73 -12.44 -0.01
N LYS A 175 -18.56 -12.96 0.39
CA LYS A 175 -18.48 -14.20 1.18
C LYS A 175 -19.23 -14.08 2.49
N ASP A 176 -19.09 -12.96 3.19
CA ASP A 176 -19.79 -12.71 4.46
C ASP A 176 -21.32 -12.65 4.26
N LEU A 177 -21.80 -12.03 3.18
CA LEU A 177 -23.23 -12.00 2.83
C LEU A 177 -23.80 -13.37 2.42
N VAL A 178 -22.98 -14.22 1.80
CA VAL A 178 -23.38 -15.60 1.47
C VAL A 178 -23.45 -16.46 2.74
N LYS A 179 -22.43 -16.35 3.60
CA LYS A 179 -22.31 -17.12 4.84
C LYS A 179 -23.38 -16.77 5.87
N ASP A 180 -23.79 -15.50 5.94
CA ASP A 180 -24.80 -15.04 6.90
C ASP A 180 -26.16 -14.79 6.21
N PRO A 181 -27.10 -15.75 6.28
CA PRO A 181 -28.43 -15.59 5.69
C PRO A 181 -29.32 -14.59 6.44
N SER A 182 -28.96 -14.17 7.66
CA SER A 182 -29.75 -13.20 8.42
C SER A 182 -29.58 -11.77 7.93
N ARG A 183 -28.50 -11.49 7.19
CA ARG A 183 -28.21 -10.15 6.67
C ARG A 183 -29.05 -9.85 5.43
N PRO A 184 -29.54 -8.62 5.26
CA PRO A 184 -30.23 -8.22 4.05
C PRO A 184 -29.27 -8.34 2.87
N ARG A 185 -29.53 -9.27 1.95
CA ARG A 185 -28.68 -9.51 0.77
C ARG A 185 -28.91 -8.47 -0.33
N GLY A 186 -30.07 -7.80 -0.32
CA GLY A 186 -30.44 -6.81 -1.32
C GLY A 186 -30.24 -7.33 -2.75
N SER A 187 -29.66 -6.48 -3.60
CA SER A 187 -29.32 -6.85 -4.98
C SER A 187 -27.91 -7.46 -5.14
N ALA A 188 -27.20 -7.74 -4.04
CA ALA A 188 -25.79 -8.13 -4.07
C ALA A 188 -25.54 -9.43 -4.83
N LEU A 189 -26.36 -10.44 -4.56
CA LEU A 189 -26.20 -11.80 -5.12
C LEU A 189 -27.02 -12.02 -6.38
N SER A 190 -28.14 -11.32 -6.54
CA SER A 190 -29.03 -11.48 -7.71
C SER A 190 -28.33 -11.11 -9.02
N SER A 191 -27.38 -10.16 -9.00
CA SER A 191 -26.56 -9.79 -10.17
C SER A 191 -25.43 -10.77 -10.49
N LEU A 192 -25.16 -11.73 -9.60
CA LEU A 192 -24.00 -12.62 -9.66
C LEU A 192 -24.39 -14.07 -9.91
N SER A 193 -25.68 -14.42 -9.94
CA SER A 193 -26.10 -15.82 -9.97
C SER A 193 -27.19 -16.05 -11.01
N GLU A 194 -26.81 -16.61 -12.15
CA GLU A 194 -27.76 -17.16 -13.14
C GLU A 194 -28.14 -18.61 -12.78
N SER A 195 -27.30 -19.33 -12.02
CA SER A 195 -27.40 -20.77 -11.73
C SER A 195 -27.67 -21.11 -10.25
N GLY A 196 -27.89 -20.11 -9.39
CA GLY A 196 -28.02 -20.29 -7.93
C GLY A 196 -26.69 -20.30 -7.16
N VAL A 197 -25.55 -20.42 -7.86
CA VAL A 197 -24.20 -20.21 -7.31
C VAL A 197 -23.73 -18.78 -7.63
N PRO A 198 -23.21 -17.99 -6.68
CA PRO A 198 -22.66 -16.67 -6.97
C PRO A 198 -21.34 -16.77 -7.74
N GLU A 199 -21.33 -16.23 -8.95
CA GLU A 199 -20.18 -16.18 -9.86
C GLU A 199 -19.75 -14.74 -10.16
N ILE A 200 -18.47 -14.46 -9.93
CA ILE A 200 -17.93 -13.10 -10.02
C ILE A 200 -17.24 -12.90 -11.36
N PRO A 201 -17.51 -11.78 -12.05
CA PRO A 201 -16.77 -11.42 -13.26
C PRO A 201 -15.32 -11.06 -12.89
N ALA A 202 -14.37 -11.80 -13.43
CA ALA A 202 -12.96 -11.69 -13.11
C ALA A 202 -12.06 -11.74 -14.36
N TYR A 203 -10.91 -11.09 -14.27
CA TYR A 203 -9.75 -11.39 -15.11
C TYR A 203 -8.84 -12.36 -14.36
N VAL A 204 -8.43 -13.44 -15.03
CA VAL A 204 -7.60 -14.49 -14.41
C VAL A 204 -6.22 -14.47 -15.07
N LEU A 205 -5.20 -14.11 -14.30
CA LEU A 205 -3.81 -14.23 -14.68
C LEU A 205 -3.32 -15.65 -14.39
N GLU A 206 -3.17 -16.45 -15.44
CA GLU A 206 -2.59 -17.78 -15.36
C GLU A 206 -1.07 -17.72 -15.20
N ASP A 207 -0.51 -18.73 -14.54
CA ASP A 207 0.92 -18.88 -14.24
C ASP A 207 1.56 -17.59 -13.68
N ALA A 208 0.88 -16.97 -12.71
CA ALA A 208 1.40 -15.77 -12.07
C ALA A 208 2.57 -16.13 -11.16
N THR A 209 3.59 -15.28 -11.13
CA THR A 209 4.65 -15.34 -10.11
C THR A 209 4.29 -14.51 -8.88
N PRO A 210 4.90 -14.75 -7.71
CA PRO A 210 4.80 -13.84 -6.56
C PRO A 210 5.09 -12.37 -6.92
N GLN A 211 6.10 -12.14 -7.75
CA GLN A 211 6.47 -10.82 -8.26
C GLN A 211 5.34 -10.19 -9.09
N ASP A 212 4.71 -10.95 -10.00
CA ASP A 212 3.57 -10.50 -10.81
C ASP A 212 2.41 -10.02 -9.91
N VAL A 213 2.10 -10.78 -8.86
CA VAL A 213 1.00 -10.47 -7.93
C VAL A 213 1.28 -9.17 -7.17
N VAL A 214 2.49 -8.98 -6.66
CA VAL A 214 2.89 -7.77 -5.94
C VAL A 214 2.88 -6.55 -6.87
N GLU A 215 3.47 -6.66 -8.06
CA GLU A 215 3.53 -5.56 -9.04
C GLU A 215 2.13 -5.12 -9.46
N LEU A 216 1.24 -6.07 -9.82
CA LEU A 216 -0.14 -5.74 -10.18
C LEU A 216 -0.92 -5.16 -9.00
N SER A 217 -0.73 -5.71 -7.79
CA SER A 217 -1.40 -5.20 -6.59
C SER A 217 -1.01 -3.74 -6.31
N LEU A 218 0.26 -3.38 -6.49
CA LEU A 218 0.73 -2.00 -6.37
C LEU A 218 0.10 -1.10 -7.43
N HIS A 219 0.06 -1.57 -8.67
CA HIS A 219 -0.56 -0.84 -9.77
C HIS A 219 -2.05 -0.55 -9.52
N TYR A 220 -2.82 -1.56 -9.12
CA TYR A 220 -4.23 -1.40 -8.75
C TYR A 220 -4.44 -0.49 -7.54
N ASN A 221 -3.56 -0.56 -6.54
CA ASN A 221 -3.60 0.35 -5.40
C ASN A 221 -3.44 1.82 -5.83
N ALA A 222 -2.53 2.10 -6.77
CA ALA A 222 -2.32 3.43 -7.33
C ALA A 222 -3.51 3.94 -8.17
N MET A 223 -4.12 3.07 -8.99
CA MET A 223 -5.26 3.44 -9.83
C MET A 223 -6.52 3.79 -9.05
N TYR A 224 -6.83 3.02 -8.00
CA TYR A 224 -8.15 3.09 -7.36
C TYR A 224 -8.37 4.29 -6.43
N ARG A 225 -7.41 5.22 -6.26
CA ARG A 225 -7.47 6.33 -5.28
C ARG A 225 -7.73 5.91 -3.83
N HIS A 226 -7.90 4.62 -3.55
CA HIS A 226 -8.00 4.01 -2.23
C HIS A 226 -6.63 3.72 -1.61
N GLY A 227 -5.56 3.80 -2.41
CA GLY A 227 -4.24 4.17 -1.96
C GLY A 227 -3.96 5.52 -2.59
N THR A 228 -4.23 6.59 -1.86
CA THR A 228 -3.82 7.93 -2.27
C THR A 228 -2.30 7.92 -2.32
N SER A 229 -1.72 7.64 -3.48
CA SER A 229 -0.28 7.83 -3.75
C SER A 229 0.15 9.29 -3.51
N GLY A 230 -0.80 10.20 -3.27
CA GLY A 230 -0.57 11.55 -2.77
C GLY A 230 -0.51 11.71 -1.24
N THR A 231 -0.79 10.68 -0.42
CA THR A 231 -0.85 10.82 1.04
C THR A 231 0.43 10.45 1.76
N PRO A 232 0.70 11.09 2.90
CA PRO A 232 1.85 10.74 3.74
C PRO A 232 1.80 9.28 4.21
N TYR A 233 0.61 8.82 4.63
CA TYR A 233 0.46 7.48 5.20
C TYR A 233 0.78 6.38 4.19
N TYR A 234 0.32 6.52 2.95
CA TYR A 234 0.69 5.63 1.85
C TYR A 234 2.22 5.51 1.74
N TRP A 235 2.93 6.63 1.64
CA TRP A 235 4.39 6.61 1.48
C TRP A 235 5.12 6.08 2.71
N MET A 236 4.61 6.34 3.91
CA MET A 236 5.16 5.77 5.14
C MET A 236 5.03 4.25 5.15
N ASN A 237 3.85 3.73 4.79
CA ASN A 237 3.59 2.30 4.69
C ASN A 237 4.49 1.65 3.62
N MET A 238 4.61 2.28 2.44
CA MET A 238 5.53 1.82 1.40
C MET A 238 6.97 1.76 1.92
N CYS A 239 7.44 2.79 2.66
CA CYS A 239 8.77 2.77 3.26
C CYS A 239 8.96 1.61 4.24
N VAL A 240 7.96 1.32 5.08
CA VAL A 240 8.01 0.18 6.00
C VAL A 240 8.16 -1.14 5.25
N LYS A 241 7.45 -1.30 4.12
CA LYS A 241 7.49 -2.55 3.35
C LYS A 241 8.75 -2.66 2.48
N SER A 242 9.29 -1.58 1.92
CA SER A 242 10.40 -1.66 0.97
C SER A 242 11.79 -1.54 1.59
N PHE A 243 11.91 -1.10 2.84
CA PHE A 243 13.20 -1.00 3.53
C PHE A 243 13.56 -2.31 4.25
N ASP A 244 14.83 -2.71 4.18
CA ASP A 244 15.35 -3.83 4.96
C ASP A 244 15.67 -3.38 6.40
N TRP A 245 14.89 -3.87 7.36
CA TRP A 245 15.00 -3.51 8.77
C TRP A 245 16.05 -4.33 9.55
N SER A 246 16.67 -5.35 8.95
CA SER A 246 17.57 -6.29 9.64
C SER A 246 18.79 -5.62 10.31
N GLY A 247 19.26 -4.50 9.76
CA GLY A 247 20.36 -3.69 10.31
C GLY A 247 19.93 -2.39 11.00
N PHE A 248 18.63 -2.13 11.16
CA PHE A 248 18.14 -0.81 11.58
C PHE A 248 18.68 -0.39 12.96
N GLN A 249 18.84 -1.32 13.89
CA GLN A 249 19.26 -1.04 15.27
C GLN A 249 20.69 -0.47 15.39
N SER A 250 21.57 -0.71 14.40
CA SER A 250 22.92 -0.15 14.36
C SER A 250 23.00 1.25 13.73
N THR A 251 21.89 1.78 13.21
CA THR A 251 21.87 3.04 12.47
C THR A 251 21.84 4.27 13.38
N ARG A 252 22.38 5.39 12.89
CA ARG A 252 22.22 6.71 13.54
C ARG A 252 20.75 7.08 13.74
N LEU A 253 19.86 6.72 12.81
CA LEU A 253 18.45 7.04 12.91
C LEU A 253 17.78 6.30 14.08
N TYR A 254 18.08 5.02 14.27
CA TYR A 254 17.60 4.26 15.42
C TYR A 254 18.08 4.89 16.74
N ASN A 255 19.37 5.23 16.84
CA ASN A 255 19.92 5.86 18.04
C ASN A 255 19.36 7.26 18.28
N SER A 256 19.05 8.00 17.22
CA SER A 256 18.38 9.30 17.32
C SER A 256 16.95 9.16 17.85
N ILE A 257 16.22 8.14 17.40
CA ILE A 257 14.86 7.85 17.87
C ILE A 257 14.87 7.36 19.33
N ARG A 258 15.79 6.44 19.67
CA ARG A 258 15.82 5.78 20.98
C ARG A 258 16.47 6.61 22.08
N TRP A 259 17.53 7.34 21.75
CA TRP A 259 18.43 7.99 22.72
C TRP A 259 18.66 9.48 22.45
N GLY A 260 18.07 10.05 21.40
CA GLY A 260 18.35 11.44 21.00
C GLY A 260 19.78 11.66 20.49
N SER A 261 20.49 10.60 20.11
CA SER A 261 21.92 10.65 19.78
C SER A 261 22.23 10.44 18.28
N SER A 262 23.39 10.94 17.84
CA SER A 262 23.90 10.87 16.47
C SER A 262 24.98 9.81 16.22
N PHE A 263 25.31 8.96 17.21
CA PHE A 263 26.26 7.85 17.01
C PHE A 263 25.64 6.65 16.25
N GLY A 264 26.48 5.87 15.57
CA GLY A 264 26.07 4.72 14.75
C GLY A 264 26.47 4.85 13.27
N VAL A 265 26.13 3.82 12.50
CA VAL A 265 26.44 3.77 11.06
C VAL A 265 25.60 4.83 10.31
N GLN A 266 26.28 5.61 9.47
CA GLN A 266 25.64 6.53 8.53
C GLN A 266 25.27 5.75 7.29
N GLU A 267 23.99 5.57 7.04
CA GLU A 267 23.52 5.09 5.75
C GLU A 267 22.59 6.10 5.11
N SER A 268 22.42 5.96 3.80
CA SER A 268 21.43 6.63 2.95
C SER A 268 20.17 5.74 2.89
N PRO A 269 19.31 5.71 3.93
CA PRO A 269 18.35 4.63 4.09
C PRO A 269 17.11 4.87 3.21
N ALA A 270 16.96 6.11 2.75
CA ALA A 270 15.85 6.57 1.95
C ALA A 270 16.06 6.23 0.46
N GLU A 271 17.29 6.28 -0.05
CA GLU A 271 17.54 6.03 -1.47
C GLU A 271 17.35 4.56 -1.86
N SER A 272 17.76 3.62 -0.99
CA SER A 272 17.52 2.18 -1.20
C SER A 272 16.02 1.85 -1.21
N CYS A 273 15.25 2.50 -0.35
CA CYS A 273 13.79 2.41 -0.32
C CYS A 273 13.16 2.86 -1.65
N LEU A 274 13.59 4.01 -2.21
CA LEU A 274 13.12 4.47 -3.51
C LEU A 274 13.52 3.53 -4.65
N ALA A 275 14.77 3.06 -4.65
CA ALA A 275 15.25 2.12 -5.66
C ALA A 275 14.38 0.85 -5.66
N LYS A 276 14.07 0.30 -4.49
CA LYS A 276 13.23 -0.88 -4.36
C LYS A 276 11.81 -0.65 -4.88
N LEU A 277 11.22 0.52 -4.62
CA LEU A 277 9.90 0.87 -5.15
C LEU A 277 9.89 0.98 -6.69
N ARG A 278 10.96 1.49 -7.28
CA ARG A 278 11.12 1.56 -8.74
C ARG A 278 11.26 0.18 -9.38
N GLU A 279 11.87 -0.80 -8.70
CA GLU A 279 11.91 -2.20 -9.18
C GLU A 279 10.51 -2.78 -9.38
N PHE A 280 9.51 -2.29 -8.64
CA PHE A 280 8.10 -2.65 -8.78
C PHE A 280 7.29 -1.66 -9.63
N ASN A 281 7.95 -0.83 -10.45
CA ASN A 281 7.31 0.15 -11.33
C ASN A 281 6.40 1.16 -10.59
N VAL A 282 6.68 1.46 -9.32
CA VAL A 282 5.99 2.52 -8.57
C VAL A 282 6.55 3.88 -8.99
N ASP A 283 5.68 4.81 -9.39
CA ASP A 283 6.08 6.19 -9.69
C ASP A 283 6.50 6.95 -8.42
N THR A 284 7.81 7.17 -8.27
CA THR A 284 8.41 7.88 -7.14
C THR A 284 8.53 9.39 -7.32
N SER A 285 8.24 9.91 -8.52
CA SER A 285 8.37 11.34 -8.87
C SER A 285 7.69 12.29 -7.86
N PRO A 286 6.49 11.99 -7.31
CA PRO A 286 5.83 12.85 -6.31
C PRO A 286 6.61 13.04 -5.00
N MET A 287 7.55 12.15 -4.70
CA MET A 287 8.38 12.19 -3.50
C MET A 287 9.77 12.77 -3.74
N GLU A 288 10.24 12.73 -4.98
CA GLU A 288 11.57 13.19 -5.39
C GLU A 288 11.60 14.67 -5.76
N SER A 289 10.47 15.21 -6.22
CA SER A 289 10.29 16.63 -6.58
C SER A 289 10.74 17.63 -5.50
N THR A 290 10.83 17.19 -4.24
CA THR A 290 11.34 17.96 -3.11
C THR A 290 12.27 17.05 -2.30
N GLY A 291 13.59 17.11 -2.52
CA GLY A 291 14.56 16.14 -1.99
C GLY A 291 14.50 15.87 -0.47
N GLU A 292 13.92 16.79 0.31
CA GLU A 292 13.70 16.63 1.76
C GLU A 292 12.39 15.93 2.14
N LYS A 293 11.38 15.92 1.26
CA LYS A 293 10.06 15.34 1.56
C LYS A 293 10.16 13.84 1.78
N PHE A 294 10.86 13.12 0.90
CA PHE A 294 11.02 11.67 1.05
C PHE A 294 11.81 11.30 2.30
N LYS A 295 12.91 12.00 2.60
CA LYS A 295 13.68 11.80 3.84
C LYS A 295 12.81 12.00 5.09
N LYS A 296 11.98 13.04 5.13
CA LYS A 296 11.03 13.28 6.23
C LYS A 296 10.04 12.12 6.38
N THR A 297 9.48 11.65 5.26
CA THR A 297 8.58 10.49 5.25
C THR A 297 9.24 9.22 5.74
N PHE A 298 10.47 8.95 5.29
CA PHE A 298 11.23 7.80 5.74
C PHE A 298 11.47 7.84 7.26
N ARG A 299 11.82 9.00 7.83
CA ARG A 299 11.97 9.14 9.29
C ARG A 299 10.66 8.89 10.03
N MET A 300 9.52 9.33 9.50
CA MET A 300 8.20 9.02 10.08
C MET A 300 7.90 7.52 10.01
N ALA A 301 8.20 6.86 8.88
CA ALA A 301 8.06 5.42 8.73
C ALA A 301 8.94 4.63 9.70
N ALA A 302 10.20 5.04 9.89
CA ALA A 302 11.10 4.44 10.85
C ALA A 302 10.60 4.56 12.30
N ARG A 303 10.01 5.70 12.66
CA ARG A 303 9.37 5.88 13.98
C ARG A 303 8.11 5.02 14.11
N LEU A 304 7.28 4.97 13.08
CA LEU A 304 6.10 4.12 13.04
C LEU A 304 6.48 2.65 13.29
N LYS A 305 7.53 2.18 12.61
CA LYS A 305 8.07 0.83 12.75
C LYS A 305 8.70 0.59 14.13
N PHE A 306 9.47 1.55 14.64
CA PHE A 306 10.08 1.49 15.97
C PHE A 306 9.04 1.35 17.09
N LEU A 307 7.91 2.06 16.97
CA LEU A 307 6.80 2.00 17.92
C LEU A 307 5.92 0.76 17.74
N GLY A 308 6.14 -0.07 16.70
CA GLY A 308 5.32 -1.24 16.41
C GLY A 308 3.90 -0.91 15.93
N LEU A 309 3.68 0.31 15.44
CA LEU A 309 2.35 0.82 15.07
C LEU A 309 1.97 0.54 13.61
N ASP A 310 2.91 0.05 12.79
CA ASP A 310 2.72 -0.16 11.35
C ASP A 310 1.57 -1.13 11.05
N GLN A 311 1.57 -2.30 11.70
CA GLN A 311 0.55 -3.32 11.47
C GLN A 311 -0.83 -2.91 12.02
N ASP A 312 -0.84 -2.22 13.16
CA ASP A 312 -2.07 -1.78 13.81
C ASP A 312 -2.78 -0.71 12.99
N LEU A 313 -2.04 0.27 12.48
CA LEU A 313 -2.60 1.29 11.58
C LEU A 313 -3.03 0.69 10.24
N GLU A 314 -2.30 -0.29 9.72
CA GLU A 314 -2.60 -0.87 8.41
C GLU A 314 -3.84 -1.76 8.42
N GLY A 315 -3.97 -2.61 9.44
CA GLY A 315 -4.98 -3.68 9.43
C GLY A 315 -5.97 -3.69 10.60
N LYS A 316 -5.59 -3.21 11.80
CA LYS A 316 -6.39 -3.45 13.02
C LYS A 316 -7.24 -2.26 13.44
N LEU A 317 -6.75 -1.04 13.27
CA LEU A 317 -7.46 0.16 13.67
C LEU A 317 -8.55 0.48 12.64
N THR A 318 -9.80 0.41 13.07
CA THR A 318 -10.95 0.85 12.27
C THR A 318 -10.79 2.34 11.97
N ASP A 319 -10.83 2.74 10.70
CA ASP A 319 -10.75 4.14 10.29
C ASP A 319 -11.95 4.49 9.41
N PRO A 320 -13.16 4.54 10.00
CA PRO A 320 -14.40 4.69 9.27
C PRO A 320 -14.52 6.05 8.56
N PHE A 321 -13.63 6.99 8.90
CA PHE A 321 -13.57 8.33 8.33
C PHE A 321 -12.37 8.55 7.40
N ASN A 322 -11.57 7.50 7.11
CA ASN A 322 -10.33 7.58 6.32
C ASN A 322 -9.39 8.71 6.80
N LYS A 323 -9.28 8.90 8.11
CA LYS A 323 -8.46 9.96 8.72
C LYS A 323 -6.97 9.73 8.55
N LYS A 324 -6.53 8.46 8.55
CA LYS A 324 -5.13 8.11 8.25
C LYS A 324 -4.74 8.58 6.85
N ASP A 325 -5.67 8.39 5.90
CA ASP A 325 -5.52 8.74 4.49
C ASP A 325 -5.89 10.20 4.19
N THR A 326 -6.31 11.01 5.16
CA THR A 326 -6.59 12.45 4.96
C THR A 326 -5.67 13.35 5.78
N ALA A 327 -4.99 12.81 6.79
CA ALA A 327 -3.97 13.52 7.54
C ALA A 327 -2.79 13.93 6.66
N ASN A 328 -2.40 15.21 6.74
CA ASN A 328 -1.28 15.76 5.98
C ASN A 328 0.07 15.46 6.64
N PHE A 329 1.18 15.75 5.92
CA PHE A 329 2.55 15.48 6.39
C PHE A 329 2.85 16.11 7.74
N LYS A 330 2.38 17.34 7.99
CA LYS A 330 2.60 18.06 9.25
C LYS A 330 1.88 17.38 10.42
N THR A 331 0.69 16.86 10.18
CA THR A 331 -0.11 16.14 11.19
C THR A 331 0.60 14.86 11.58
N TRP A 332 1.00 14.05 10.60
CA TRP A 332 1.77 12.82 10.84
C TRP A 332 3.11 13.09 11.52
N GLN A 333 3.81 14.14 11.11
CA GLN A 333 5.06 14.56 11.74
C GLN A 333 4.83 14.91 13.21
N HIS A 334 3.82 15.72 13.51
CA HIS A 334 3.52 16.10 14.89
C HIS A 334 3.14 14.87 15.73
N CYS A 335 2.31 13.96 15.20
CA CYS A 335 1.95 12.74 15.92
C CYS A 335 3.17 11.85 16.23
N LEU A 336 4.08 11.65 15.26
CA LEU A 336 5.18 10.69 15.42
C LEU A 336 6.45 11.30 16.03
N GLU A 337 6.67 12.60 15.89
CA GLU A 337 7.85 13.27 16.45
C GLU A 337 7.64 13.73 17.90
N VAL A 338 6.40 14.02 18.33
CA VAL A 338 6.11 14.44 19.72
C VAL A 338 6.11 13.27 20.69
N LEU A 339 5.68 12.07 20.29
CA LEU A 339 5.63 10.89 21.17
C LEU A 339 7.01 10.37 21.62
N CYS A 340 8.09 10.88 21.02
CA CYS A 340 9.46 10.42 21.27
C CYS A 340 10.32 11.40 22.09
N ILE A 341 9.72 12.45 22.69
CA ILE A 341 10.42 13.37 23.59
C ILE A 341 10.27 12.91 25.04
#